data_AF-A0A3S3RQN9-F1
#
_entry.id   AF-A0A3S3RQN9-F1
#
_cell.length_a   1.000
_cell.length_b   1.000
_cell.length_c   1.000
_cell.angle_alpha   90.00
_cell.angle_beta   90.00
_cell.angle_gamma   90.00
#
_symmetry.space_group_name_H-M   'P 1'
#
loop_
_entity.id
_entity.type
_entity.pdbx_description
1 polymer ?
#
loop_
_entity_poly.entity_id
_entity_poly.type
_entity_poly.pdbx_seq_one_letter_code
_entity_poly.pdbx_strand_id
1 'polypeptide(L)'
;MKQIGSVLLRIILWLLILVGGYIGMKKMKGLKKPPAKVERKERALAVQVVQVRAEKAPVIISGYGEVVSRTVVTLPAEVAGRITFAHKDLQAGAIIKKGEILYRIN
;
A
#
# COMPACT_ATOMS: atom_id res chain seq x y z
N MET A 1 28.03 -99.47 -6.68
CA MET A 1 28.27 -98.09 -7.17
C MET A 1 26.97 -97.40 -7.66
N LYS A 2 25.85 -97.50 -6.92
CA LYS A 2 24.53 -96.96 -7.36
C LYS A 2 24.08 -95.69 -6.61
N GLN A 3 24.75 -95.31 -5.52
CA GLN A 3 24.33 -94.17 -4.68
C GLN A 3 24.89 -92.81 -5.13
N ILE A 4 26.11 -92.77 -5.67
CA ILE A 4 26.78 -91.51 -6.10
C ILE A 4 26.00 -90.79 -7.22
N GLY A 5 25.41 -91.53 -8.17
CA GLY A 5 24.60 -90.94 -9.24
C GLY A 5 23.32 -90.26 -8.74
N SER A 6 22.65 -90.85 -7.73
CA SER A 6 21.44 -90.26 -7.13
C SER A 6 21.73 -89.02 -6.29
N VAL A 7 22.90 -88.98 -5.64
CA VAL A 7 23.35 -87.81 -4.86
C VAL A 7 23.76 -86.67 -5.79
N LEU A 8 24.48 -86.96 -6.88
CA LEU A 8 24.85 -85.95 -7.88
C LEU A 8 23.62 -85.34 -8.56
N LEU A 9 22.61 -86.17 -8.88
CA LEU A 9 21.35 -85.70 -9.46
C LEU A 9 20.58 -84.78 -8.50
N ARG A 10 20.56 -85.10 -7.19
CA ARG A 10 19.94 -84.25 -6.16
C ARG A 10 20.67 -82.91 -6.01
N ILE A 11 22.00 -82.92 -6.07
CA ILE A 11 22.82 -81.69 -6.01
C ILE A 11 22.54 -80.81 -7.23
N ILE A 12 22.49 -81.40 -8.43
CA ILE A 12 22.17 -80.67 -9.67
C ILE A 12 20.76 -80.07 -9.61
N LEU A 13 19.78 -80.83 -9.11
CA LEU A 13 18.40 -80.35 -8.96
C LEU A 13 18.31 -79.18 -7.97
N TRP A 14 19.01 -79.26 -6.84
CA TRP A 14 19.12 -78.16 -5.88
C TRP A 14 19.79 -76.92 -6.48
N LEU A 15 20.89 -77.11 -7.22
CA LEU A 15 21.61 -76.02 -7.86
C LEU A 15 20.72 -75.30 -8.90
N LEU A 16 19.93 -76.05 -9.65
CA LEU A 16 19.02 -75.52 -10.67
C LEU A 16 17.92 -74.66 -10.04
N ILE A 17 17.35 -75.08 -8.91
CA ILE A 17 16.36 -74.31 -8.16
C ILE A 17 16.97 -73.00 -7.62
N LEU A 18 18.18 -73.06 -7.07
CA LEU A 18 18.90 -71.87 -6.57
C LEU A 18 19.20 -70.86 -7.68
N VAL A 19 19.69 -71.35 -8.83
CA VAL A 19 19.98 -70.49 -9.99
C VAL A 19 18.70 -69.88 -10.56
N GLY A 20 17.62 -70.66 -10.65
CA GLY A 20 16.31 -70.17 -11.08
C GLY A 20 15.77 -69.07 -10.17
N GLY A 21 15.85 -69.26 -8.85
CA GLY A 21 15.44 -68.25 -7.86
C GLY A 21 16.28 -66.98 -7.96
N TYR A 22 17.60 -67.10 -8.12
CA TYR A 22 18.50 -65.96 -8.25
C TYR A 22 18.20 -65.12 -9.51
N ILE A 23 17.96 -65.77 -10.65
CA ILE A 23 17.59 -65.09 -11.90
C ILE A 23 16.25 -64.38 -11.75
N GLY A 24 15.26 -65.02 -11.12
CA GLY A 24 13.94 -64.43 -10.85
C GLY A 24 14.05 -63.14 -10.00
N MET A 25 14.80 -63.20 -8.91
CA MET A 25 15.02 -62.04 -8.04
C MET A 25 15.73 -60.89 -8.76
N LYS A 26 16.73 -61.19 -9.59
CA LYS A 26 17.47 -60.18 -10.35
C LYS A 26 16.56 -59.48 -11.36
N LYS A 27 15.70 -60.24 -12.06
CA LYS A 27 14.74 -59.69 -13.03
C LYS A 27 13.70 -58.79 -12.35
N MET A 28 13.17 -59.21 -11.20
CA MET A 28 12.20 -58.43 -10.42
C MET A 28 12.80 -57.16 -9.81
N LYS A 29 14.06 -57.20 -9.36
CA LYS A 29 14.77 -56.00 -8.88
C LYS A 29 14.98 -54.98 -10.00
N GLY A 30 15.32 -55.41 -11.22
CA GLY A 30 15.52 -54.50 -12.35
C GLY A 30 14.24 -53.82 -12.85
N LEU A 31 13.07 -54.40 -12.59
CA LEU A 31 11.77 -53.83 -12.95
C LEU A 31 11.25 -52.78 -11.95
N LYS A 32 11.88 -52.67 -10.77
CA LYS A 32 11.57 -51.59 -9.83
C LYS A 32 12.13 -50.29 -10.36
N LYS A 33 11.26 -49.48 -10.97
CA LYS A 33 11.57 -48.08 -11.26
C LYS A 33 11.74 -47.34 -9.93
N PRO A 34 12.89 -46.69 -9.67
CA PRO A 34 13.04 -45.88 -8.46
C PRO A 34 11.95 -44.80 -8.45
N PRO A 35 11.35 -44.51 -7.29
CA PRO A 35 10.33 -43.48 -7.20
C PRO A 35 10.92 -42.14 -7.65
N ALA A 36 10.24 -41.46 -8.57
CA ALA A 36 10.64 -40.14 -9.01
C ALA A 36 10.57 -39.19 -7.80
N LYS A 37 11.71 -38.55 -7.46
CA LYS A 37 11.73 -37.50 -6.44
C LYS A 37 10.90 -36.33 -6.97
N VAL A 38 9.74 -36.11 -6.38
CA VAL A 38 8.92 -34.93 -6.66
C VAL A 38 9.56 -33.76 -5.93
N GLU A 39 10.24 -32.89 -6.65
CA GLU A 39 10.65 -31.59 -6.11
C GLU A 39 9.38 -30.80 -5.79
N ARG A 40 9.17 -30.55 -4.50
CA ARG A 40 8.04 -29.78 -4.00
C ARG A 40 8.30 -28.31 -4.37
N LYS A 41 7.90 -27.90 -5.56
CA LYS A 41 7.95 -26.49 -5.97
C LYS A 41 6.95 -25.71 -5.11
N GLU A 42 7.46 -24.84 -4.24
CA GLU A 42 6.61 -23.89 -3.53
C GLU A 42 5.83 -23.07 -4.56
N ARG A 43 4.51 -22.98 -4.38
CA ARG A 43 3.67 -22.19 -5.27
C ARG A 43 3.86 -20.72 -4.90
N ALA A 44 4.47 -19.95 -5.80
CA ALA A 44 4.53 -18.49 -5.65
C ALA A 44 3.11 -17.93 -5.70
N LEU A 45 2.69 -17.30 -4.60
CA LEU A 45 1.41 -16.60 -4.52
C LEU A 45 1.59 -15.18 -5.07
N ALA A 46 0.78 -14.82 -6.06
CA ALA A 46 0.76 -13.45 -6.57
C ALA A 46 0.12 -12.53 -5.53
N VAL A 47 0.88 -11.54 -5.07
CA VAL A 47 0.44 -10.52 -4.11
C VAL A 47 0.69 -9.13 -4.67
N GLN A 48 -0.14 -8.17 -4.28
CA GLN A 48 0.08 -6.77 -4.59
C GLN A 48 0.81 -6.11 -3.42
N VAL A 49 1.87 -5.37 -3.72
CA VAL A 49 2.65 -4.62 -2.74
C VAL A 49 2.74 -3.16 -3.19
N VAL A 50 2.82 -2.27 -2.22
CA VAL A 50 3.08 -0.85 -2.45
C VAL A 50 4.33 -0.47 -1.64
N GLN A 51 5.27 0.22 -2.28
CA GLN A 51 6.48 0.68 -1.62
C GLN A 51 6.19 1.97 -0.84
N VAL A 52 6.29 1.91 0.49
CA VAL A 52 6.08 3.07 1.36
C VAL A 52 7.31 3.97 1.33
N ARG A 53 7.10 5.29 1.26
CA ARG A 53 8.15 6.32 1.39
C ARG A 53 7.76 7.27 2.50
N ALA A 54 8.75 7.73 3.26
CA ALA A 54 8.54 8.75 4.28
C ALA A 54 8.34 10.11 3.59
N GLU A 55 7.21 10.74 3.85
CA GLU A 55 6.92 12.10 3.39
C GLU A 55 6.29 12.92 4.51
N LYS A 56 6.50 14.24 4.46
CA LYS A 56 5.86 15.17 5.38
C LYS A 56 4.50 15.53 4.79
N ALA A 57 3.42 15.03 5.40
CA ALA A 57 2.06 15.39 5.01
C ALA A 57 1.66 16.72 5.67
N PRO A 58 1.33 17.78 4.91
CA PRO A 58 0.83 19.02 5.48
C PRO A 58 -0.59 18.81 6.03
N VAL A 59 -0.83 19.34 7.24
CA VAL A 59 -2.18 19.36 7.82
C VAL A 59 -2.86 20.68 7.43
N ILE A 60 -3.99 20.58 6.74
CA ILE A 60 -4.80 21.74 6.34
C ILE A 60 -5.91 21.92 7.37
N ILE A 61 -5.91 23.07 8.05
CA ILE A 61 -6.96 23.46 8.99
C ILE A 61 -7.77 24.59 8.34
N SER A 62 -9.08 24.40 8.20
CA SER A 62 -10.00 25.42 7.73
C SER A 62 -10.78 26.03 8.90
N GLY A 63 -11.06 27.32 8.81
CA GLY A 63 -11.84 28.07 9.79
C GLY A 63 -12.60 29.21 9.13
N TYR A 64 -13.65 29.69 9.81
CA TYR A 64 -14.47 30.81 9.37
C TYR A 64 -14.27 32.00 10.29
N GLY A 65 -14.49 33.20 9.77
CA GLY A 65 -14.43 34.45 10.52
C GLY A 65 -15.10 35.59 9.77
N GLU A 66 -15.39 36.67 10.49
CA GLU A 66 -15.98 37.89 9.93
C GLU A 66 -14.90 38.96 9.76
N VAL A 67 -14.97 39.71 8.65
CA VAL A 67 -14.07 40.84 8.40
C VAL A 67 -14.65 42.08 9.07
N VAL A 68 -13.93 42.60 10.06
CA VAL A 68 -14.29 43.84 10.77
C VAL A 68 -13.30 44.96 10.50
N SER A 69 -13.77 46.20 10.49
CA SER A 69 -12.91 47.37 10.34
C SER A 69 -11.95 47.49 11.53
N ARG A 70 -10.67 47.69 11.26
CA ARG A 70 -9.66 47.90 12.31
C ARG A 70 -9.94 49.13 13.17
N THR A 71 -10.45 50.20 12.56
CA THR A 71 -10.76 51.46 13.24
C THR A 71 -12.08 51.99 12.70
N VAL A 72 -12.96 52.39 13.61
CA VAL A 72 -14.21 53.08 13.31
C VAL A 72 -14.18 54.39 14.07
N VAL A 73 -14.43 55.50 13.39
CA VAL A 73 -14.42 56.84 13.99
C VAL A 73 -15.78 57.47 13.78
N THR A 74 -16.41 57.89 14.87
CA THR A 74 -17.57 58.77 14.82
C THR A 74 -17.07 60.21 14.72
N LEU A 75 -17.57 60.97 13.74
CA LEU A 75 -17.19 62.37 13.51
C LEU A 75 -18.30 63.30 14.01
N PRO A 76 -18.28 63.69 15.31
CA PRO A 76 -19.23 64.68 15.82
C PRO A 76 -18.86 66.09 15.32
N ALA A 77 -19.86 66.98 15.26
CA ALA A 77 -19.61 68.40 15.07
C ALA A 77 -19.03 69.00 16.36
N GLU A 78 -17.94 69.76 16.24
CA GLU A 78 -17.31 70.44 17.38
C GLU A 78 -18.10 71.70 17.82
N VAL A 79 -18.88 72.27 16.91
CA VAL A 79 -19.66 73.50 17.13
C VAL A 79 -21.10 73.33 16.67
N ALA A 80 -22.01 74.06 17.34
CA ALA A 80 -23.39 74.19 16.88
C ALA A 80 -23.46 75.19 15.71
N GLY A 81 -24.31 74.90 14.73
CA GLY A 81 -24.50 75.76 13.57
C GLY A 81 -25.29 75.08 12.46
N ARG A 82 -25.37 75.72 11.29
CA ARG A 82 -26.07 75.14 10.12
C ARG A 82 -25.06 74.62 9.09
N ILE A 83 -25.37 73.47 8.48
CA ILE A 83 -24.56 72.91 7.39
C ILE A 83 -24.72 73.80 6.15
N THR A 84 -23.62 74.41 5.70
CA THR A 84 -23.57 75.26 4.50
C THR A 84 -22.95 74.56 3.29
N PHE A 85 -22.18 73.49 3.54
CA PHE A 85 -21.55 72.67 2.50
C PHE A 85 -21.48 71.22 2.96
N ALA A 86 -21.68 70.30 2.02
CA ALA A 86 -21.45 68.87 2.17
C ALA A 86 -20.58 68.38 1.01
N HIS A 87 -19.61 67.53 1.29
CA HIS A 87 -18.75 66.94 0.28
C HIS A 87 -19.56 66.10 -0.71
N LYS A 88 -19.33 66.29 -2.02
CA LYS A 88 -20.14 65.69 -3.09
C LYS A 88 -20.15 64.16 -3.04
N ASP A 89 -19.00 63.57 -2.75
CA ASP A 89 -18.81 62.11 -2.73
C ASP A 89 -19.01 61.48 -1.35
N LEU A 90 -19.58 62.21 -0.38
CA LEU A 90 -19.83 61.67 0.96
C LEU A 90 -21.05 60.75 0.96
N GLN A 91 -20.85 59.53 0.48
CA GLN A 91 -21.85 58.47 0.41
C GLN A 91 -21.28 57.16 0.97
N ALA A 92 -22.16 56.24 1.35
CA ALA A 92 -21.75 54.93 1.86
C ALA A 92 -20.84 54.21 0.84
N GLY A 93 -19.68 53.75 1.29
CA GLY A 93 -18.68 53.09 0.45
C GLY A 93 -17.70 54.01 -0.27
N ALA A 94 -17.84 55.33 -0.15
CA ALA A 94 -16.86 56.27 -0.71
C ALA A 94 -15.53 56.25 0.06
N ILE A 95 -14.45 56.54 -0.66
CA ILE A 95 -13.10 56.66 -0.10
C ILE A 95 -12.76 58.15 -0.01
N ILE A 96 -12.55 58.63 1.21
CA ILE A 96 -12.21 60.04 1.51
C ILE A 96 -10.76 60.09 1.98
N LYS A 97 -10.00 61.07 1.50
CA LYS A 97 -8.60 61.25 1.94
C LYS A 97 -8.53 62.04 3.23
N LYS A 98 -7.47 61.81 4.00
CA LYS A 98 -7.19 62.58 5.22
C LYS A 98 -7.07 64.07 4.85
N GLY A 99 -7.84 64.90 5.56
CA GLY A 99 -7.81 66.35 5.41
C GLY A 99 -8.86 66.91 4.44
N GLU A 100 -9.63 66.06 3.75
CA GLU A 100 -10.75 66.53 2.93
C GLU A 100 -11.90 67.06 3.80
N ILE A 101 -12.52 68.16 3.34
CA ILE A 101 -13.60 68.82 4.08
C ILE A 101 -14.89 68.05 3.83
N LEU A 102 -15.44 67.43 4.88
CA LEU A 102 -16.71 66.71 4.81
C LEU A 102 -17.92 67.65 4.88
N TYR A 103 -17.93 68.55 5.86
CA TYR A 103 -18.99 69.53 6.07
C TYR A 103 -18.41 70.90 6.43
N ARG A 104 -19.15 71.98 6.12
CA ARG A 104 -18.88 73.33 6.64
C ARG A 104 -20.07 73.79 7.46
N ILE A 105 -19.81 74.28 8.67
CA ILE A 105 -20.80 74.75 9.64
C ILE A 105 -20.62 76.25 9.83
N ASN A 106 -21.72 77.01 9.91
CA ASN A 106 -21.74 78.45 10.20
C ASN A 106 -22.51 78.82 11.47
#